data_AF-A0A1G9DL02-F1
#
_entry.id   AF-A0A1G9DL02-F1
#
_cell.length_a   1.000
_cell.length_b   1.000
_cell.length_c   1.000
_cell.angle_alpha   90.00
_cell.angle_beta   90.00
_cell.angle_gamma   90.00
#
_symmetry.space_group_name_H-M   'P 1'
#
loop_
_entity.id
_entity.type
_entity.pdbx_description
1 polymer ?
#
loop_
_entity_poly.entity_id
_entity_poly.type
_entity_poly.pdbx_seq_one_letter_code
_entity_poly.pdbx_strand_id
1 'polypeptide(L)'
;MNSSQSEHLQKLVAEINSVKKDKAEKLVQLIKHITTISFGMLTVLVAFKPENSNCFQEILFSVILSAIGASIISGIIYMYSIVDELNEYLKIHLRHFDIRLSGDYDSYLRGEIPKKWYFNFSKVFFYLSSLIVVILLVTYGIIS
;
A
#
# COMPACT_ATOMS: atom_id res chain seq x y z
N MET A 1 -9.43 -37.15 -20.61
CA MET A 1 -10.07 -36.17 -19.72
C MET A 1 -11.37 -35.73 -20.37
N ASN A 2 -12.52 -35.87 -19.70
CA ASN A 2 -13.82 -35.55 -20.32
C ASN A 2 -13.95 -34.04 -20.55
N SER A 3 -14.47 -33.62 -21.70
CA SER A 3 -14.67 -32.20 -22.06
C SER A 3 -15.46 -31.42 -20.99
N SER A 4 -16.42 -32.07 -20.33
CA SER A 4 -17.22 -31.48 -19.25
C SER A 4 -16.42 -31.17 -17.98
N GLN A 5 -15.37 -31.95 -17.68
CA GLN A 5 -14.50 -31.69 -16.53
C GLN A 5 -13.58 -30.50 -16.79
N SER A 6 -13.11 -30.34 -18.03
CA SER A 6 -12.31 -29.19 -18.45
C SER A 6 -13.10 -27.89 -18.40
N GLU A 7 -14.34 -27.87 -18.89
CA GLU A 7 -15.23 -26.70 -18.80
C GLU A 7 -15.55 -26.32 -17.35
N HIS A 8 -15.79 -27.29 -16.48
CA HIS A 8 -16.09 -27.02 -15.08
C HIS A 8 -14.89 -26.41 -14.34
N LEU A 9 -13.67 -26.88 -14.63
CA LEU A 9 -12.43 -26.32 -14.09
C LEU A 9 -12.19 -24.88 -14.59
N GLN A 10 -12.43 -24.61 -15.87
CA GLN A 10 -12.31 -23.25 -16.42
C GLN A 10 -13.29 -22.28 -15.76
N LYS A 11 -14.53 -22.70 -15.50
CA LYS A 11 -15.52 -21.88 -14.77
C LYS A 11 -15.07 -21.56 -13.35
N LEU A 12 -14.55 -22.55 -12.61
CA LEU A 12 -14.01 -22.34 -11.26
C LEU A 12 -12.81 -21.38 -11.26
N VAL A 13 -11.91 -21.48 -12.24
CA VAL A 13 -10.78 -20.56 -12.40
C VAL A 13 -11.26 -19.15 -12.70
N ALA A 14 -12.24 -18.99 -13.59
CA ALA A 14 -12.84 -17.69 -13.91
C ALA A 14 -13.53 -17.06 -12.70
N GLU A 15 -14.25 -17.85 -11.91
CA GLU A 15 -14.91 -17.41 -10.68
C GLU A 15 -13.88 -16.95 -9.64
N ILE A 16 -12.83 -17.75 -9.41
CA ILE A 16 -11.72 -17.38 -8.52
C ILE A 16 -11.07 -16.05 -8.98
N ASN A 17 -10.86 -15.86 -10.29
CA ASN A 17 -10.32 -14.63 -10.83
C ASN A 17 -11.23 -13.42 -10.61
N SER A 18 -12.55 -13.61 -10.76
CA SER A 18 -13.52 -12.54 -10.52
C SER A 18 -13.52 -12.08 -9.05
N VAL A 19 -13.54 -13.02 -8.10
CA VAL A 19 -13.48 -12.73 -6.66
C VAL A 19 -12.16 -12.05 -6.27
N LYS A 20 -11.06 -12.42 -6.92
CA LYS A 20 -9.75 -11.81 -6.68
C LYS A 20 -9.66 -10.39 -7.22
N LYS A 21 -10.19 -10.13 -8.41
CA LYS A 21 -10.26 -8.78 -8.99
C LYS A 21 -11.09 -7.86 -8.10
N ASP A 22 -12.23 -8.34 -7.63
CA ASP A 22 -13.09 -7.61 -6.69
C ASP A 22 -12.36 -7.29 -5.36
N LYS A 23 -11.55 -8.22 -4.83
CA LYS A 23 -10.71 -7.95 -3.64
C LYS A 23 -9.64 -6.88 -3.91
N ALA A 24 -8.95 -6.92 -5.04
CA ALA A 24 -7.94 -5.93 -5.39
C ALA A 24 -8.56 -4.53 -5.55
N GLU A 25 -9.73 -4.43 -6.20
CA GLU A 25 -10.48 -3.19 -6.34
C GLU A 25 -10.91 -2.63 -4.98
N LYS A 26 -11.41 -3.49 -4.08
CA LYS A 26 -11.75 -3.10 -2.69
C LYS A 26 -10.54 -2.59 -1.91
N LEU A 27 -9.35 -3.19 -2.08
CA LEU A 27 -8.12 -2.70 -1.46
C LEU A 27 -7.71 -1.33 -1.99
N VAL A 28 -7.80 -1.12 -3.31
CA VAL A 28 -7.54 0.21 -3.90
C VAL A 28 -8.55 1.24 -3.40
N GLN A 29 -9.83 0.87 -3.28
CA GLN A 29 -10.86 1.75 -2.74
C GLN A 29 -10.59 2.12 -1.28
N LEU A 30 -10.14 1.16 -0.47
CA LEU A 30 -9.74 1.39 0.91
C LEU A 30 -8.53 2.32 1.00
N ILE A 31 -7.51 2.16 0.13
CA ILE A 31 -6.37 3.08 0.04
C ILE A 31 -6.84 4.50 -0.30
N LYS A 32 -7.78 4.64 -1.24
CA LYS A 32 -8.37 5.95 -1.59
C LYS A 32 -9.06 6.58 -0.40
N HIS A 33 -9.88 5.82 0.35
CA HIS A 33 -10.55 6.34 1.55
C HIS A 33 -9.56 6.77 2.63
N ILE A 34 -8.54 5.96 2.92
CA ILE A 34 -7.50 6.33 3.89
C ILE A 34 -6.78 7.59 3.43
N THR A 35 -6.43 7.69 2.14
CA THR A 35 -5.82 8.89 1.55
C THR A 35 -6.69 10.12 1.79
N THR A 36 -7.99 10.04 1.46
CA THR A 36 -8.93 11.15 1.62
C THR A 36 -9.04 11.58 3.08
N ILE A 37 -9.16 10.63 4.01
CA ILE A 37 -9.24 10.92 5.45
C ILE A 37 -7.95 11.60 5.92
N SER A 38 -6.78 11.08 5.52
CA SER A 38 -5.48 11.64 5.89
C SER A 38 -5.29 13.08 5.41
N PHE A 39 -5.66 13.38 4.16
CA PHE A 39 -5.64 14.75 3.66
C PHE A 39 -6.64 15.66 4.39
N GLY A 40 -7.84 15.16 4.68
CA GLY A 40 -8.83 15.89 5.47
C GLY A 40 -8.30 16.25 6.88
N MET A 41 -7.66 15.30 7.57
CA MET A 41 -7.03 15.57 8.87
C MET A 41 -5.89 16.58 8.75
N LEU A 42 -5.09 16.54 7.68
CA LEU A 42 -4.02 17.51 7.46
C LEU A 42 -4.59 18.93 7.28
N THR A 43 -5.70 19.07 6.55
CA THR A 43 -6.39 20.37 6.42
C THR A 43 -6.92 20.87 7.77
N VAL A 44 -7.49 19.97 8.59
CA VAL A 44 -7.95 20.33 9.94
C VAL A 44 -6.78 20.79 10.81
N LEU A 45 -5.65 20.09 10.77
CA LEU A 45 -4.44 20.50 11.50
C LEU A 45 -3.97 21.90 11.10
N VAL A 46 -3.95 22.22 9.81
CA VAL A 46 -3.62 23.56 9.31
C VAL A 46 -4.57 24.63 9.87
N ALA A 47 -5.86 24.34 9.93
CA ALA A 47 -6.87 25.27 10.45
C ALA A 47 -6.71 25.56 11.95
N PHE A 48 -6.11 24.64 12.72
CA PHE A 48 -5.84 24.82 14.15
C PHE A 48 -4.48 25.49 14.45
N LYS A 49 -3.86 26.18 13.49
CA LYS A 49 -2.63 26.94 13.73
C LYS A 49 -2.86 27.95 14.89
N PRO A 50 -2.02 27.96 15.94
CA PRO A 50 -2.16 28.91 17.04
C PRO A 50 -1.92 30.36 16.58
N GLU A 51 -2.76 31.30 17.05
CA GLU A 51 -2.69 32.73 16.69
C GLU A 51 -1.57 33.48 17.44
N ASN A 52 -1.17 33.02 18.63
CA ASN A 52 -0.18 33.67 19.50
C ASN A 52 1.10 32.83 19.67
N SER A 53 1.59 32.23 18.59
CA SER A 53 2.82 31.43 18.62
C SER A 53 4.08 32.27 18.43
N ASN A 54 5.12 31.95 19.21
CA ASN A 54 6.46 32.50 18.97
C ASN A 54 7.00 32.02 17.61
N CYS A 55 7.92 32.78 16.99
CA CYS A 55 8.55 32.43 15.70
C CYS A 55 9.10 30.98 15.67
N PHE A 56 9.68 30.51 16.78
CA PHE A 56 10.15 29.14 16.92
C PHE A 56 9.02 28.10 16.85
N GLN A 57 7.87 28.36 17.48
CA GLN A 57 6.71 27.46 17.44
C GLN A 57 6.06 27.42 16.05
N GLU A 58 6.05 28.53 15.32
CA GLU A 58 5.54 28.56 13.93
C GLU A 58 6.43 27.73 12.99
N ILE A 59 7.75 27.88 13.10
CA ILE A 59 8.70 27.08 12.31
C ILE A 59 8.52 25.60 12.64
N LEU A 60 8.44 25.25 13.93
CA LEU A 60 8.29 23.87 14.37
C LEU A 60 6.96 23.26 13.89
N PHE A 61 5.86 24.02 13.95
CA PHE A 61 4.57 23.61 13.41
C PHE A 61 4.61 23.37 11.89
N SER A 62 5.28 24.24 11.13
CA SER A 62 5.46 24.08 9.68
C SER A 62 6.29 22.84 9.33
N VAL A 63 7.34 22.56 10.10
CA VAL A 63 8.16 21.35 9.94
C VAL A 63 7.35 20.09 10.25
N ILE A 64 6.55 20.10 11.32
CA ILE A 64 5.65 18.99 11.66
C ILE A 64 4.66 18.73 10.53
N LEU A 65 4.00 19.77 10.04
CA LEU A 65 3.01 19.65 8.97
C LEU A 65 3.64 19.06 7.69
N SER A 66 4.83 19.54 7.33
CA SER A 66 5.58 19.03 6.19
C SER A 66 5.99 17.57 6.37
N ALA A 67 6.42 17.19 7.58
CA ALA A 67 6.79 15.82 7.90
C ALA A 67 5.57 14.87 7.87
N ILE A 68 4.42 15.30 8.38
CA ILE A 68 3.15 14.55 8.29
C ILE A 68 2.77 14.34 6.83
N GLY A 69 2.82 15.40 6.01
CA GLY A 69 2.54 15.31 4.58
C GLY A 69 3.45 14.31 3.87
N ALA A 70 4.76 14.36 4.12
CA ALA A 70 5.72 13.40 3.58
C ALA A 70 5.46 11.96 4.04
N SER A 71 5.06 11.78 5.31
CA SER A 71 4.70 10.47 5.86
C SER A 71 3.44 9.89 5.20
N ILE A 72 2.41 10.72 4.97
CA ILE A 72 1.19 10.31 4.25
C ILE A 72 1.54 9.87 2.82
N ILE A 73 2.28 10.68 2.08
CA ILE A 73 2.65 10.37 0.67
C ILE A 73 3.45 9.07 0.61
N SER A 74 4.46 8.92 1.47
CA SER A 74 5.27 7.70 1.50
C SER A 74 4.47 6.46 1.94
N GLY A 75 3.53 6.61 2.87
CA GLY A 75 2.61 5.55 3.30
C GLY A 75 1.67 5.10 2.19
N ILE A 76 1.16 6.03 1.37
CA ILE A 76 0.34 5.72 0.20
C ILE A 76 1.14 4.92 -0.83
N ILE A 77 2.36 5.38 -1.15
CA ILE A 77 3.26 4.66 -2.06
C ILE A 77 3.53 3.24 -1.55
N TYR A 78 3.76 3.10 -0.24
CA TYR A 78 3.96 1.80 0.38
C TYR A 78 2.69 0.91 0.30
N MET A 79 1.49 1.44 0.52
CA MET A 79 0.28 0.62 0.38
C MET A 79 0.05 0.16 -1.07
N TYR A 80 0.28 1.04 -2.06
CA TYR A 80 0.22 0.64 -3.47
C TYR A 80 1.27 -0.42 -3.80
N SER A 81 2.46 -0.37 -3.19
CA SER A 81 3.47 -1.42 -3.36
C SER A 81 2.98 -2.79 -2.90
N ILE A 82 2.32 -2.86 -1.75
CA ILE A 82 1.79 -4.11 -1.21
C ILE A 82 0.71 -4.67 -2.15
N VAL A 83 -0.15 -3.81 -2.70
CA VAL A 83 -1.18 -4.24 -3.65
C VAL A 83 -0.56 -4.74 -4.96
N ASP A 84 0.47 -4.06 -5.48
CA ASP A 84 1.19 -4.49 -6.68
C ASP A 84 1.88 -5.84 -6.46
N GLU A 85 2.58 -5.99 -5.33
CA GLU A 85 3.26 -7.23 -4.94
C GLU A 85 2.24 -8.37 -4.80
N LEU A 86 1.11 -8.15 -4.11
CA LEU A 86 0.04 -9.13 -3.99
C LEU A 86 -0.51 -9.56 -5.36
N ASN A 87 -0.62 -8.62 -6.31
CA ASN A 87 -1.10 -8.89 -7.66
C ASN A 87 -0.06 -9.68 -8.49
N GLU A 88 1.24 -9.42 -8.32
CA GLU A 88 2.32 -10.21 -8.92
C GLU A 88 2.35 -11.65 -8.36
N TYR A 89 2.28 -11.82 -7.04
CA TYR A 89 2.16 -13.13 -6.38
C TYR A 89 0.98 -13.94 -6.96
N LEU A 90 -0.14 -13.26 -7.17
CA LEU A 90 -1.36 -13.85 -7.70
C LEU A 90 -1.20 -14.33 -9.14
N LYS A 91 -0.61 -13.49 -10.01
CA LYS A 91 -0.33 -13.83 -11.42
C LYS A 91 0.57 -15.05 -11.52
N ILE A 92 1.60 -15.12 -10.67
CA ILE A 92 2.51 -16.27 -10.63
C ILE A 92 1.75 -17.52 -10.18
N HIS A 93 0.99 -17.46 -9.09
CA HIS A 93 0.21 -18.62 -8.64
C HIS A 93 -0.82 -19.09 -9.69
N LEU A 94 -1.50 -18.17 -10.37
CA LEU A 94 -2.41 -18.51 -11.46
C LEU A 94 -1.69 -19.18 -12.62
N ARG A 95 -0.54 -18.64 -13.04
CA ARG A 95 0.29 -19.24 -14.09
C ARG A 95 0.76 -20.65 -13.70
N HIS A 96 1.16 -20.86 -12.46
CA HIS A 96 1.53 -22.18 -11.96
C HIS A 96 0.35 -23.15 -11.94
N PHE A 97 -0.86 -22.66 -11.62
CA PHE A 97 -2.07 -23.48 -11.63
C PHE A 97 -2.46 -23.87 -13.06
N ASP A 98 -2.35 -22.95 -14.01
CA ASP A 98 -2.63 -23.16 -15.43
C ASP A 98 -1.66 -24.16 -16.07
N ILE A 99 -0.36 -24.04 -15.79
CA ILE A 99 0.67 -25.00 -16.23
C ILE A 99 0.41 -26.41 -15.66
N ARG A 100 -0.02 -26.52 -14.40
CA ARG A 100 -0.40 -27.81 -13.81
C ARG A 100 -1.64 -28.42 -14.46
N LEU A 101 -2.60 -27.58 -14.87
CA LEU A 101 -3.82 -28.01 -15.54
C LEU A 101 -3.57 -28.43 -17.00
N SER A 102 -2.60 -27.81 -17.68
CA SER A 102 -2.21 -28.17 -19.04
C SER A 102 -1.37 -29.44 -19.14
N GLY A 103 -0.89 -29.98 -18.01
CA GLY A 103 -0.11 -31.22 -17.95
C GLY A 103 1.35 -31.07 -18.37
N ASP A 104 1.84 -29.84 -18.50
CA ASP A 104 3.24 -29.53 -18.80
C ASP A 104 4.04 -29.45 -17.49
N TYR A 105 4.65 -30.57 -17.09
CA TYR A 105 5.42 -30.67 -15.84
C TYR A 105 6.90 -30.29 -16.00
N ASP A 106 7.39 -30.14 -17.23
CA ASP A 106 8.80 -29.85 -17.52
C ASP A 106 9.12 -28.36 -17.45
N SER A 107 8.13 -27.48 -17.64
CA SER A 107 8.28 -26.03 -17.58
C SER A 107 8.23 -25.42 -16.16
N TYR A 108 8.66 -26.18 -15.13
CA TYR A 108 8.69 -25.79 -13.71
C TYR A 108 9.66 -24.62 -13.45
N LEU A 109 9.34 -23.44 -13.97
CA LEU A 109 10.05 -22.21 -13.71
C LEU A 109 9.72 -21.78 -12.27
N ARG A 110 10.71 -21.93 -11.38
CA ARG A 110 10.76 -21.15 -10.14
C ARG A 110 10.81 -19.68 -10.52
N GLY A 111 9.65 -19.06 -10.65
CA GLY A 111 9.54 -17.62 -10.73
C GLY A 111 9.89 -17.04 -9.37
N GLU A 112 11.16 -16.72 -9.14
CA GLU A 112 11.52 -15.82 -8.05
C GLU A 112 10.89 -14.46 -8.34
N ILE A 113 10.14 -13.94 -7.38
CA ILE A 113 9.53 -12.61 -7.51
C ILE A 113 10.67 -11.61 -7.45
N PRO A 114 10.88 -10.80 -8.50
CA PRO A 114 11.91 -9.78 -8.46
C PRO A 114 11.50 -8.76 -7.39
N LYS A 115 12.11 -8.86 -6.21
CA LYS A 115 11.93 -7.86 -5.15
C LYS A 115 12.43 -6.53 -5.66
N LYS A 116 11.52 -5.63 -6.03
CA LYS A 116 11.89 -4.33 -6.56
C LYS A 116 12.47 -3.48 -5.42
N TRP A 117 13.72 -3.03 -5.58
CA TRP A 117 14.48 -2.35 -4.52
C TRP A 117 13.76 -1.11 -3.95
N TYR A 118 12.99 -0.41 -4.79
CA TYR A 118 12.23 0.77 -4.39
C TYR A 118 11.12 0.47 -3.36
N PHE A 119 10.63 -0.78 -3.28
CA PHE A 119 9.65 -1.18 -2.26
C PHE A 119 10.28 -1.24 -0.86
N ASN A 120 11.49 -1.79 -0.74
CA ASN A 120 12.22 -1.79 0.53
C ASN A 120 12.59 -0.37 0.96
N PHE A 121 12.97 0.48 0.01
CA PHE A 121 13.25 1.90 0.30
C PHE A 121 12.01 2.62 0.81
N SER A 122 10.87 2.50 0.12
CA SER A 122 9.60 3.12 0.54
C SER A 122 9.17 2.66 1.93
N LYS A 123 9.33 1.36 2.24
CA LYS A 123 9.05 0.80 3.56
C LYS A 123 9.90 1.46 4.65
N VAL A 124 11.22 1.45 4.49
CA VAL A 124 12.15 2.03 5.48
C VAL A 124 11.92 3.52 5.65
N PHE A 125 11.73 4.24 4.55
CA PHE A 125 11.45 5.67 4.57
C PHE A 125 10.14 6.00 5.28
N PHE A 126 9.07 5.24 5.03
CA PHE A 126 7.80 5.40 5.72
C PHE A 126 7.95 5.24 7.24
N TYR A 127 8.59 4.16 7.70
CA TYR A 127 8.81 3.92 9.13
C TYR A 127 9.65 5.02 9.80
N LEU A 128 10.75 5.43 9.17
CA LEU A 128 11.58 6.52 9.67
C LEU A 128 10.80 7.84 9.73
N SER A 129 10.06 8.19 8.68
CA SER A 129 9.26 9.41 8.65
C SER A 129 8.19 9.44 9.74
N SER A 130 7.50 8.32 9.95
CA SER A 130 6.45 8.18 10.95
C SER A 130 7.02 8.32 12.36
N LEU A 131 8.16 7.69 12.63
CA LEU A 131 8.86 7.81 13.91
C LEU A 131 9.31 9.25 14.19
N ILE A 132 9.85 9.94 13.18
CA ILE A 132 10.25 11.35 13.31
C ILE A 132 9.03 12.24 13.60
N VAL A 133 7.90 12.02 12.91
CA VAL A 133 6.65 12.75 13.16
C VAL A 133 6.20 12.59 14.61
N VAL A 134 6.22 11.37 15.15
CA VAL A 134 5.84 11.11 16.55
C VAL A 134 6.74 11.87 17.52
N ILE A 135 8.07 11.82 17.31
CA ILE A 135 9.02 12.56 18.16
C ILE A 135 8.76 14.07 18.10
N LEU A 136 8.57 14.62 16.90
CA LEU A 136 8.30 16.05 16.72
C LEU A 136 6.98 16.46 17.39
N LEU A 137 5.93 15.65 17.29
CA LEU A 137 4.64 15.92 17.94
C LEU A 137 4.76 15.91 19.46
N VAL A 138 5.47 14.94 20.03
CA VAL A 138 5.73 14.88 21.49
C VAL A 138 6.51 16.10 21.93
N THR A 139 7.54 16.49 21.17
CA THR A 139 8.37 17.67 21.48
C THR A 139 7.54 18.95 21.43
N TYR A 140 6.68 19.10 20.42
CA TYR A 140 5.77 20.24 20.31
C TYR A 140 4.78 20.28 21.47
N GLY A 141 4.20 19.14 21.86
CA GLY A 141 3.25 19.07 22.98
C GLY A 141 3.87 19.35 24.35
N ILE A 142 5.18 19.19 24.52
CA ILE A 142 5.91 19.58 25.74
C ILE A 142 6.23 21.07 25.76
N ILE A 143 6.51 21.65 24.59
CA ILE A 143 6.94 23.05 24.44
C ILE A 143 5.75 24.03 24.35
N SER A 144 4.60 23.54 23.88
CA SER A 144 3.35 24.31 23.76
C SER A 144 2.60 24.41 25.08
#